data_AF-A0A951SVQ0-F1
#
_entry.id   AF-A0A951SVQ0-F1
#
_cell.length_a   1.000
_cell.length_b   1.000
_cell.length_c   1.000
_cell.angle_alpha   90.00
_cell.angle_beta   90.00
_cell.angle_gamma   90.00
#
_symmetry.space_group_name_H-M   'P 1'
#
loop_
_entity.id
_entity.type
_entity.pdbx_description
1 polymer ?
#
loop_
_entity_poly.entity_id
_entity_poly.type
_entity_poly.pdbx_seq_one_letter_code
_entity_poly.pdbx_strand_id
1 'polypeptide(L)'
;MLVFSTGRGLLAESNLANDIALESVLPGYIFFKNNQRISGSFMLSGRVSTIAGGFYFYNRYINYSSAEKAAKLADLYYGPGLKYRDPYSHGYKSSNEFRKQADRNLNLSYYSIAAHLILLSVSIYNAILIDEQNQLDSAPVFDQVTNDTHSLHYKLTNIVSDHQITKNDLQLFETTIHLDF
;
A
#
# COMPACT_ATOMS: atom_id res chain seq x y z
N MET A 1 -23.88 4.34 -35.81
CA MET A 1 -23.45 5.61 -35.19
C MET A 1 -23.10 5.31 -33.75
N LEU A 2 -21.80 5.14 -33.46
CA LEU A 2 -21.31 4.88 -32.11
C LEU A 2 -21.33 6.20 -31.34
N VAL A 3 -22.14 6.29 -30.30
CA VAL A 3 -22.13 7.42 -29.38
C VAL A 3 -21.07 7.12 -28.34
N PHE A 4 -19.90 7.75 -28.48
CA PHE A 4 -18.89 7.74 -27.44
C PHE A 4 -19.37 8.64 -26.29
N SER A 5 -19.81 8.02 -25.20
CA SER A 5 -19.84 8.71 -23.91
C SER A 5 -18.39 9.01 -23.56
N THR A 6 -17.99 10.28 -23.66
CA THR A 6 -16.74 10.77 -23.12
C THR A 6 -16.87 10.76 -21.59
N GLY A 7 -16.76 9.56 -21.03
CA GLY A 7 -16.44 9.37 -19.63
C GLY A 7 -15.23 10.22 -19.29
N ARG A 8 -15.22 10.77 -18.09
CA ARG A 8 -14.16 11.60 -17.48
C ARG A 8 -12.82 10.85 -17.33
N GLY A 9 -12.39 10.07 -18.32
CA GLY A 9 -11.24 9.16 -18.27
C GLY A 9 -9.94 9.76 -18.81
N LEU A 10 -9.84 11.08 -18.99
CA LEU A 10 -8.69 11.72 -19.63
C LEU A 10 -7.75 12.47 -18.67
N LEU A 11 -7.90 12.30 -17.35
CA LEU A 11 -7.01 12.92 -16.34
C LEU A 11 -6.46 11.97 -15.27
N ALA A 12 -6.75 10.68 -15.33
CA ALA A 12 -6.17 9.70 -14.39
C ALA A 12 -5.03 8.94 -15.06
N GLU A 13 -3.97 9.64 -15.46
CA GLU A 13 -2.66 8.97 -15.53
C GLU A 13 -2.30 8.59 -14.10
N SER A 14 -2.29 7.29 -13.81
CA SER A 14 -1.87 6.74 -12.52
C SER A 14 -0.41 7.10 -12.27
N ASN A 15 -0.19 8.23 -11.62
CA ASN A 15 1.13 8.63 -11.13
C ASN A 15 1.43 7.94 -9.79
N LEU A 16 1.20 6.62 -9.72
CA LEU A 16 1.39 5.79 -8.52
C LEU A 16 2.79 5.99 -7.93
N ALA A 17 3.81 6.08 -8.79
CA ALA A 17 5.18 6.36 -8.38
C ALA A 17 5.32 7.72 -7.66
N ASN A 18 4.66 8.77 -8.15
CA ASN A 18 4.67 10.08 -7.50
C ASN A 18 3.85 10.08 -6.21
N ASP A 19 2.74 9.36 -6.16
CA ASP A 19 1.93 9.22 -4.95
C ASP A 19 2.70 8.49 -3.84
N ILE A 20 3.44 7.43 -4.18
CA ILE A 20 4.32 6.70 -3.25
C ILE A 20 5.48 7.59 -2.78
N ALA A 21 6.08 8.36 -3.70
CA ALA A 21 7.15 9.30 -3.35
C ALA A 21 6.64 10.38 -2.39
N LEU A 22 5.46 10.95 -2.67
CA LEU A 22 4.82 11.93 -1.80
C LEU A 22 4.44 11.33 -0.45
N GLU A 23 3.88 10.11 -0.39
CA GLU A 23 3.59 9.44 0.89
C GLU A 23 4.84 9.25 1.75
N SER A 24 5.99 8.97 1.13
CA SER A 24 7.25 8.78 1.85
C SER A 24 7.68 10.04 2.60
N VAL A 25 7.42 11.23 2.03
CA VAL A 25 7.80 12.55 2.56
C VAL A 25 6.68 13.20 3.37
N LEU A 26 5.42 12.97 2.98
CA LEU A 26 4.20 13.52 3.56
C LEU A 26 3.32 12.36 4.05
N PRO A 27 3.53 11.89 5.30
CA PRO A 27 2.76 10.78 5.85
C PRO A 27 1.25 11.01 5.80
N GLY A 28 0.50 10.02 5.31
CA GLY A 28 -0.95 10.06 5.19
C GLY A 28 -1.46 10.77 3.93
N TYR A 29 -0.58 11.25 3.04
CA TYR A 29 -0.95 11.91 1.79
C TYR A 29 -1.94 11.09 0.96
N ILE A 30 -1.70 9.78 0.78
CA ILE A 30 -2.58 8.90 0.00
C ILE A 30 -4.00 8.89 0.58
N PHE A 31 -4.11 8.83 1.91
CA PHE A 31 -5.41 8.81 2.58
C PHE A 31 -6.13 10.16 2.44
N PHE A 32 -5.42 11.28 2.57
CA PHE A 32 -6.01 12.60 2.38
C PHE A 32 -6.48 12.84 0.94
N LYS A 33 -5.67 12.44 -0.05
CA LYS A 33 -6.01 12.50 -1.47
C LYS A 33 -7.33 11.78 -1.78
N ASN A 34 -7.57 10.66 -1.11
CA ASN A 34 -8.75 9.82 -1.30
C ASN A 34 -9.89 10.11 -0.30
N ASN A 35 -9.93 11.31 0.27
CA ASN A 35 -10.95 11.75 1.24
C ASN A 35 -11.05 10.91 2.55
N GLN A 36 -10.06 10.07 2.85
CA GLN A 36 -9.98 9.29 4.09
C GLN A 36 -9.28 10.08 5.20
N ARG A 37 -9.86 11.24 5.58
CA ARG A 37 -9.21 12.22 6.48
C ARG A 37 -8.85 11.66 7.86
N ILE A 38 -9.71 10.82 8.42
CA ILE A 38 -9.48 10.21 9.75
C ILE A 38 -8.30 9.25 9.66
N SER A 39 -8.32 8.31 8.71
CA SER A 39 -7.22 7.37 8.48
C SER A 39 -5.90 8.07 8.15
N GLY A 40 -5.95 9.14 7.34
CA GLY A 40 -4.77 9.96 7.03
C GLY A 40 -4.20 10.66 8.26
N SER A 41 -5.06 11.17 9.15
CA SER A 41 -4.62 11.78 10.42
C SER A 41 -3.98 10.75 11.35
N PHE A 42 -4.53 9.54 11.43
CA PHE A 42 -3.93 8.44 12.20
C PHE A 42 -2.58 8.01 11.62
N MET A 43 -2.46 7.90 10.30
CA MET A 43 -1.19 7.56 9.65
C MET A 43 -0.13 8.63 9.85
N LEU A 44 -0.51 9.90 9.67
CA LEU A 44 0.39 11.03 9.93
C LEU A 44 0.88 11.02 11.38
N SER A 45 -0.05 10.98 12.33
CA SER A 45 0.26 10.94 13.76
C SER A 45 1.15 9.75 14.13
N GLY A 46 0.81 8.56 13.66
CA GLY A 46 1.57 7.34 13.90
C GLY A 46 2.99 7.42 13.33
N ARG A 47 3.15 7.87 12.08
CA ARG A 47 4.47 7.99 11.44
C ARG A 47 5.35 9.06 12.08
N VAL A 48 4.78 10.22 12.44
CA VAL A 48 5.51 11.27 13.18
C VAL A 48 5.92 10.79 14.56
N SER A 49 5.01 10.13 15.29
CA SER A 49 5.30 9.63 16.64
C SER A 49 6.36 8.55 16.64
N THR A 50 6.30 7.62 15.69
CA THR A 50 7.27 6.52 15.57
C THR A 50 8.66 6.98 15.12
N ILE A 51 8.78 7.98 14.23
CA ILE A 51 10.10 8.52 13.88
C ILE A 51 10.68 9.36 15.01
N ALA A 52 9.86 10.19 15.66
CA ALA A 52 10.27 10.99 16.81
C ALA A 52 10.69 10.10 17.99
N GLY A 53 9.94 9.02 18.24
CA GLY A 53 10.29 7.99 19.22
C GLY A 53 11.63 7.33 18.91
N GLY A 54 11.87 6.96 17.64
CA GLY A 54 13.14 6.38 17.20
C GLY A 54 14.32 7.29 17.50
N PHE A 55 14.23 8.55 17.08
CA PHE A 55 15.26 9.55 17.35
C PHE A 55 15.48 9.79 18.85
N TYR A 56 14.39 9.93 19.61
CA TYR A 56 14.45 10.14 21.05
C TYR A 56 15.16 8.99 21.79
N PHE A 57 14.79 7.74 21.51
CA PHE A 57 15.39 6.57 22.15
C PHE A 57 16.83 6.35 21.69
N TYR A 58 17.17 6.64 20.45
CA TYR A 58 18.56 6.57 19.97
C TYR A 58 19.47 7.58 20.69
N ASN A 59 19.01 8.82 20.89
CA ASN A 59 19.75 9.81 21.68
C ASN A 59 19.92 9.36 23.14
N ARG A 60 18.89 8.75 23.74
CA ARG A 60 19.01 8.15 25.07
C ARG A 60 20.03 7.02 25.10
N TYR A 61 20.10 6.19 24.06
CA TYR A 61 21.14 5.16 23.93
C TYR A 61 22.55 5.78 23.93
N ILE A 62 22.80 6.81 23.11
CA ILE A 62 24.11 7.51 23.06
C ILE A 62 24.49 8.04 24.45
N ASN A 63 23.54 8.69 25.11
CA ASN A 63 23.70 9.27 26.43
C ASN A 63 24.07 8.23 27.49
N TYR A 64 23.33 7.11 27.53
CA TYR A 64 23.60 6.02 28.49
C TYR A 64 24.84 5.20 28.14
N SER A 65 25.17 5.04 26.85
CA SER A 65 26.42 4.40 26.42
C SER A 65 27.64 5.23 26.79
N SER A 66 27.55 6.57 26.72
CA SER A 66 28.61 7.45 27.21
C SER A 66 28.77 7.36 28.73
N ALA A 67 27.67 7.36 29.48
CA ALA A 67 27.69 7.18 30.93
C ALA A 67 28.25 5.81 31.35
N GLU A 68 27.93 4.74 30.62
CA GLU A 68 28.51 3.42 30.81
C GLU A 68 30.04 3.45 30.66
N LYS A 69 30.56 4.07 29.60
CA LYS A 69 32.01 4.18 29.36
C LYS A 69 32.71 4.95 30.48
N ALA A 70 32.11 6.06 30.94
CA ALA A 70 32.63 6.83 32.06
C ALA A 70 32.61 6.02 33.37
N ALA A 71 31.52 5.29 33.63
CA ALA A 71 31.41 4.40 34.79
C ALA A 71 32.44 3.28 34.77
N LYS A 72 32.69 2.66 33.60
CA LYS A 72 33.74 1.64 33.44
C LYS A 72 35.15 2.19 33.68
N LEU A 73 35.41 3.42 33.24
CA LEU A 73 36.69 4.08 33.51
C LEU A 73 36.87 4.35 35.01
N ALA A 74 35.79 4.74 35.69
CA ALA A 74 35.80 4.92 37.13
C ALA A 74 35.93 3.60 37.89
N ASP A 75 35.30 2.51 37.42
CA ASP A 75 35.47 1.16 37.98
C ASP A 75 36.94 0.70 37.85
N LEU A 76 37.62 1.07 36.77
CA LEU A 76 39.04 0.77 36.58
C LEU A 76 39.94 1.51 37.59
N TYR A 77 39.61 2.76 37.90
CA TYR A 77 40.43 3.60 38.78
C TYR A 77 40.14 3.38 40.27
N TYR A 78 38.87 3.26 40.64
CA TYR A 78 38.42 3.17 42.04
C TYR A 78 38.07 1.73 42.49
N GLY A 79 38.09 0.77 41.58
CA GLY A 79 37.64 -0.60 41.81
C GLY A 79 36.18 -0.81 41.43
N PRO A 80 35.80 -2.05 41.06
CA PRO A 80 34.46 -2.37 40.58
C PRO A 80 33.41 -2.33 41.69
N GLY A 81 32.15 -2.14 41.30
CA GLY A 81 30.98 -2.29 42.19
C GLY A 81 30.48 -0.99 42.81
N LEU A 82 31.08 0.14 42.44
CA LEU A 82 30.58 1.46 42.79
C LEU A 82 29.35 1.81 41.95
N LYS A 83 28.54 2.73 42.48
CA LYS A 83 27.44 3.34 41.74
C LYS A 83 27.76 4.80 41.49
N TYR A 84 27.51 5.23 40.27
CA TYR A 84 27.74 6.58 39.81
C TYR A 84 26.41 7.30 39.65
N ARG A 85 26.41 8.60 39.91
CA ARG A 85 25.22 9.42 39.75
C ARG A 85 24.76 9.36 38.30
N ASP A 86 23.49 9.05 38.08
CA ASP A 86 22.89 9.12 36.75
C ASP A 86 22.67 10.61 36.41
N PRO A 87 23.27 11.13 35.33
CA PRO A 87 23.04 12.52 34.93
C PRO A 87 21.65 12.71 34.30
N TYR A 88 20.95 11.63 33.98
CA TYR A 88 19.67 11.64 33.26
C TYR A 88 18.48 11.19 34.11
N SER A 89 18.72 10.70 35.33
CA SER A 89 17.70 10.40 36.34
C SER A 89 18.23 10.74 37.74
N HIS A 90 17.36 10.96 38.72
CA HIS A 90 17.77 11.38 40.07
C HIS A 90 18.38 10.24 40.93
N GLY A 91 18.94 9.19 40.31
CA GLY A 91 19.43 7.99 40.98
C GLY A 91 20.93 7.73 40.81
N TYR A 92 21.36 6.58 41.32
CA TYR A 92 22.71 6.07 41.14
C TYR A 92 22.66 4.72 40.44
N LYS A 93 23.56 4.50 39.48
CA LYS A 93 23.64 3.30 38.66
C LYS A 93 25.09 2.81 38.57
N SER A 94 25.28 1.51 38.59
CA SER A 94 26.53 0.85 38.24
C SER A 94 26.78 0.89 36.72
N SER A 95 28.01 0.59 36.29
CA SER A 95 28.35 0.46 34.87
C SER A 95 27.46 -0.54 34.13
N ASN A 96 27.14 -1.69 34.75
CA ASN A 96 26.23 -2.68 34.18
C ASN A 96 24.79 -2.17 34.03
N GLU A 97 24.29 -1.38 34.99
CA GLU A 97 22.95 -0.79 34.91
C GLU A 97 22.88 0.28 33.82
N PHE A 98 23.94 1.07 33.61
CA PHE A 98 24.04 1.99 32.47
C PHE A 98 24.01 1.25 31.13
N ARG A 99 24.78 0.16 30.99
CA ARG A 99 24.77 -0.69 29.79
C ARG A 99 23.36 -1.23 29.50
N LYS A 100 22.72 -1.85 30.49
CA LYS A 100 21.36 -2.40 30.34
C LYS A 100 20.36 -1.32 29.91
N GLN A 101 20.51 -0.10 30.44
CA GLN A 101 19.66 1.02 30.07
C GLN A 101 19.96 1.50 28.64
N ALA A 102 21.22 1.55 28.22
CA ALA A 102 21.60 1.86 26.85
C ALA A 102 20.99 0.85 25.86
N ASP A 103 21.18 -0.46 26.10
CA ASP A 103 20.66 -1.54 25.25
C ASP A 103 19.13 -1.50 25.15
N ARG A 104 18.44 -1.24 26.28
CA ARG A 104 16.97 -1.08 26.28
C ARG A 104 16.54 0.08 25.39
N ASN A 105 17.21 1.22 25.47
CA ASN A 105 16.88 2.37 24.63
C ASN A 105 17.19 2.10 23.16
N LEU A 106 18.28 1.39 22.86
CA LEU A 106 18.59 0.98 21.48
C LEU A 106 17.49 0.08 20.90
N ASN A 107 17.04 -0.92 21.67
CA ASN A 107 15.95 -1.80 21.26
C ASN A 107 14.63 -1.03 21.05
N LEU A 108 14.30 -0.09 21.93
CA LEU A 108 13.12 0.78 21.77
C LEU A 108 13.21 1.65 20.52
N SER A 109 14.41 2.16 20.19
CA SER A 109 14.64 2.87 18.93
C SER A 109 14.35 1.96 17.74
N TYR A 110 14.85 0.72 17.75
CA TYR A 110 14.59 -0.24 16.66
C TYR A 110 13.11 -0.59 16.53
N TYR A 111 12.40 -0.82 17.64
CA TYR A 111 10.95 -1.04 17.58
C TYR A 111 10.19 0.15 17.01
N SER A 112 10.61 1.36 17.37
CA SER A 112 9.99 2.59 16.85
C SER A 112 10.21 2.74 15.34
N ILE A 113 11.43 2.48 14.86
CA ILE A 113 11.76 2.49 13.43
C ILE A 113 11.00 1.38 12.69
N ALA A 114 10.94 0.17 13.25
CA ALA A 114 10.19 -0.93 12.66
C ALA A 114 8.69 -0.61 12.54
N ALA A 115 8.09 -0.05 13.58
CA ALA A 115 6.70 0.41 13.54
C ALA A 115 6.50 1.50 12.48
N HIS A 116 7.45 2.44 12.34
CA HIS A 116 7.41 3.46 11.29
C HIS A 116 7.39 2.84 9.89
N LEU A 117 8.27 1.86 9.64
CA LEU A 117 8.35 1.17 8.36
C LEU A 117 7.06 0.38 8.06
N ILE A 118 6.48 -0.28 9.07
CA ILE A 118 5.18 -0.95 8.91
C ILE A 118 4.09 0.04 8.48
N LEU A 119 4.00 1.19 9.14
CA LEU A 119 3.00 2.21 8.79
C LEU A 119 3.21 2.78 7.37
N LEU A 120 4.48 2.98 6.97
CA LEU A 120 4.82 3.37 5.61
C LEU A 120 4.38 2.30 4.61
N SER A 121 4.71 1.03 4.85
CA SER A 121 4.32 -0.08 3.99
C SER A 121 2.80 -0.22 3.86
N VAL A 122 2.05 -0.06 4.95
CA VAL A 122 0.57 -0.08 4.90
C VAL A 122 0.04 1.07 4.04
N SER A 123 0.66 2.25 4.15
CA SER A 123 0.25 3.42 3.36
C SER A 123 0.51 3.21 1.86
N ILE A 124 1.69 2.69 1.51
CA ILE A 124 2.05 2.34 0.12
C ILE A 124 1.13 1.25 -0.43
N TYR A 125 0.83 0.21 0.35
CA TYR A 125 -0.07 -0.85 -0.05
C TYR A 125 -1.48 -0.32 -0.37
N ASN A 126 -1.98 0.62 0.46
CA ASN A 126 -3.25 1.28 0.18
C ASN A 126 -3.22 2.10 -1.12
N ALA A 127 -2.10 2.76 -1.45
CA ALA A 127 -1.94 3.43 -2.74
C ALA A 127 -2.13 2.45 -3.91
N ILE A 128 -1.51 1.28 -3.85
CA ILE A 128 -1.60 0.25 -4.89
C ILE A 128 -3.04 -0.21 -5.05
N LEU A 129 -3.73 -0.53 -3.94
CA LEU A 129 -5.13 -0.96 -3.99
C LEU A 129 -6.06 0.10 -4.60
N ILE A 130 -5.86 1.36 -4.26
CA ILE A 130 -6.66 2.46 -4.80
C ILE A 130 -6.38 2.64 -6.29
N ASP A 131 -5.12 2.51 -6.72
CA ASP A 131 -4.74 2.59 -8.12
C ASP A 131 -5.36 1.46 -8.95
N GLU A 132 -5.28 0.22 -8.46
CA GLU A 132 -5.92 -0.94 -9.08
C GLU A 132 -7.44 -0.76 -9.20
N GLN A 133 -8.10 -0.27 -8.14
CA GLN A 133 -9.53 0.02 -8.17
C GLN A 133 -9.89 1.09 -9.21
N ASN A 134 -9.12 2.18 -9.28
CA ASN A 134 -9.34 3.24 -10.27
C ASN A 134 -9.17 2.73 -11.71
N GLN A 135 -8.20 1.84 -11.95
CA GLN A 135 -8.01 1.20 -13.26
C GLN A 135 -9.20 0.30 -13.62
N LEU A 136 -9.72 -0.48 -12.67
CA LEU A 136 -10.91 -1.31 -12.87
C LEU A 136 -12.17 -0.46 -13.14
N ASP A 137 -12.38 0.60 -12.38
CA ASP A 137 -13.54 1.50 -12.55
C ASP A 137 -13.50 2.29 -13.86
N SER A 138 -12.30 2.50 -14.41
CA SER A 138 -12.08 3.19 -15.68
C SER A 138 -12.02 2.24 -16.89
N ALA A 139 -12.08 0.92 -16.66
CA ALA A 139 -12.02 -0.06 -17.73
C ALA A 139 -13.29 0.04 -18.61
N PRO A 140 -13.15 -0.04 -19.96
CA PRO A 140 -14.31 -0.02 -20.83
C PRO A 140 -15.22 -1.24 -20.55
N VAL A 141 -16.48 -0.98 -20.20
CA VAL A 141 -17.51 -2.02 -20.15
C VAL A 141 -17.74 -2.49 -21.59
N PHE A 142 -17.31 -3.71 -21.91
CA PHE A 142 -17.73 -4.37 -23.14
C PHE A 142 -19.17 -4.83 -22.97
N ASP A 143 -20.11 -3.95 -23.30
CA ASP A 143 -21.46 -4.40 -23.60
C ASP A 143 -21.35 -5.32 -24.82
N GLN A 144 -21.50 -6.63 -24.60
CA GLN A 144 -21.89 -7.52 -25.69
C GLN A 144 -23.19 -6.96 -26.24
N VAL A 145 -23.12 -6.45 -27.47
CA VAL A 145 -24.27 -6.00 -28.24
C VAL A 145 -25.22 -7.20 -28.42
N THR A 146 -26.09 -7.44 -27.45
CA THR A 146 -27.29 -8.27 -27.58
C THR A 146 -28.37 -7.45 -28.29
N ASN A 147 -28.05 -6.87 -29.45
CA ASN A 147 -29.00 -6.14 -30.29
C ASN A 147 -29.16 -6.71 -31.69
N ASP A 148 -28.64 -7.92 -31.96
CA ASP A 148 -28.85 -8.58 -33.26
C ASP A 148 -29.94 -9.67 -33.27
N THR A 149 -30.66 -9.91 -32.17
CA THR A 149 -31.84 -10.80 -32.22
C THR A 149 -33.12 -10.12 -32.72
N HIS A 150 -33.23 -8.80 -32.67
CA HIS A 150 -34.38 -8.07 -33.22
C HIS A 150 -34.17 -7.56 -34.67
N SER A 151 -32.93 -7.42 -35.13
CA SER A 151 -32.61 -6.99 -36.51
C SER A 151 -32.60 -8.16 -37.51
N LEU A 152 -32.32 -9.38 -37.05
CA LEU A 152 -32.33 -10.59 -37.89
C LEU A 152 -33.74 -11.06 -38.28
N HIS A 153 -34.75 -10.78 -37.45
CA HIS A 153 -36.11 -11.26 -37.72
C HIS A 153 -36.83 -10.50 -38.85
N TYR A 154 -36.47 -9.22 -39.07
CA TYR A 154 -37.00 -8.42 -40.18
C TYR A 154 -36.28 -8.65 -41.51
N LYS A 155 -35.06 -9.19 -41.48
CA LYS A 155 -34.26 -9.40 -42.70
C LYS A 155 -34.44 -10.79 -43.30
N LEU A 156 -34.88 -11.77 -42.52
CA LEU A 156 -35.19 -13.12 -43.02
C LEU A 156 -36.59 -13.25 -43.65
N THR A 157 -37.56 -12.41 -43.27
CA THR A 157 -38.91 -12.42 -43.87
C THR A 157 -38.94 -11.85 -45.29
N ASN A 158 -38.03 -10.93 -45.63
CA ASN A 158 -37.95 -10.33 -46.98
C ASN A 158 -37.03 -11.06 -47.96
N ILE A 159 -36.22 -12.04 -47.50
CA ILE A 159 -35.39 -12.86 -48.39
C ILE A 159 -36.11 -14.16 -48.79
N VAL A 160 -37.03 -14.65 -47.95
CA VAL A 160 -37.82 -15.87 -48.23
C VAL A 160 -39.00 -15.61 -49.19
N SER A 161 -39.35 -14.36 -49.48
CA SER A 161 -40.44 -14.05 -50.42
C SER A 161 -40.04 -14.03 -51.90
N ASP A 162 -38.74 -14.11 -52.24
CA ASP A 162 -38.29 -13.86 -53.62
C ASP A 162 -37.43 -14.97 -54.25
N HIS A 163 -37.17 -16.09 -53.59
CA HIS A 163 -36.48 -17.22 -54.22
C HIS A 163 -37.12 -18.56 -53.87
N GLN A 164 -37.72 -19.21 -54.88
CA GLN A 164 -38.06 -20.63 -54.82
C GLN A 164 -36.76 -21.45 -54.80
N ILE A 165 -36.36 -21.90 -53.61
CA ILE A 165 -35.27 -22.87 -53.45
C ILE A 165 -35.84 -24.25 -53.80
N THR A 166 -35.30 -24.86 -54.85
CA THR A 166 -35.63 -26.23 -55.28
C THR A 166 -34.98 -27.25 -54.36
N LYS A 167 -35.58 -28.45 -54.26
CA LYS A 167 -35.31 -29.52 -53.27
C LYS A 167 -33.89 -30.11 -53.23
N ASN A 168 -32.92 -29.62 -54.00
CA ASN A 168 -31.60 -30.25 -54.12
C ASN A 168 -30.49 -29.67 -53.23
N ASP A 169 -30.71 -28.56 -52.52
CA ASP A 169 -29.65 -27.92 -51.70
C ASP A 169 -29.64 -28.37 -50.22
N LEU A 170 -30.52 -29.28 -49.81
CA LEU A 170 -30.65 -29.72 -48.42
C LEU A 170 -29.74 -30.91 -48.03
N GLN A 171 -28.90 -31.41 -48.93
CA GLN A 171 -28.01 -32.54 -48.61
C GLN A 171 -26.57 -32.16 -48.24
N LEU A 172 -26.23 -30.86 -48.19
CA LEU A 172 -24.86 -30.42 -47.89
C LEU A 172 -24.62 -29.90 -46.45
N PHE A 173 -25.63 -29.94 -45.57
CA PHE A 173 -25.54 -29.39 -44.20
C PHE A 173 -25.65 -30.43 -43.07
N GLU A 174 -25.78 -31.71 -43.41
CA GLU A 174 -25.69 -32.80 -42.43
C GLU A 174 -24.33 -33.49 -42.56
N THR A 175 -23.27 -32.90 -42.03
CA THR A 175 -22.12 -33.67 -41.51
C THR A 175 -21.16 -32.76 -40.75
N THR A 176 -20.78 -33.21 -39.56
CA THR A 176 -19.64 -32.76 -38.74
C THR A 176 -19.94 -31.72 -37.65
N ILE A 177 -20.64 -32.17 -36.60
CA ILE A 177 -20.34 -31.74 -35.22
C ILE A 177 -20.11 -33.03 -34.40
N HIS A 178 -18.84 -33.39 -34.19
CA HIS A 178 -18.44 -34.27 -33.10
C HIS A 178 -17.91 -33.37 -31.98
N LEU A 179 -18.61 -33.38 -30.84
CA LEU A 179 -18.15 -32.80 -29.58
C LEU A 179 -17.65 -33.96 -28.73
N ASP A 180 -16.36 -33.97 -28.41
CA ASP A 180 -15.81 -34.83 -27.36
C ASP A 180 -15.95 -34.10 -26.01
N PHE A 181 -16.53 -34.81 -25.03
CA PHE A 181 -16.50 -34.47 -23.60
C PHE A 181 -15.28 -35.11 -22.94
#